data_AF-A0A938WDG0-F1
#
_entry.id   AF-A0A938WDG0-F1
#
_cell.length_a   1.000
_cell.length_b   1.000
_cell.length_c   1.000
_cell.angle_alpha   90.00
_cell.angle_beta   90.00
_cell.angle_gamma   90.00
#
_symmetry.space_group_name_H-M   'P 1'
#
loop_
_entity.id
_entity.type
_entity.pdbx_description
1 polymer ?
#
loop_
_entity_poly.entity_id
_entity_poly.type
_entity_poly.pdbx_seq_one_letter_code
_entity_poly.pdbx_strand_id
1 'polypeptide(L)'
;MTSRSPHLATQPSASLVASLCHEMDQLRCRGAQVMADLGRCREERLLLRLKRELQQLQSRRLELQACASQLRRSVGLRDSLAVAFLEEVTRRPLPC
;
A
#
# COMPACT_ATOMS: atom_id res chain seq x y z
N MET A 1 40.18 -11.69 15.42
CA MET A 1 40.27 -11.84 13.97
C MET A 1 38.87 -11.67 13.40
N THR A 2 38.64 -10.54 12.75
CA THR A 2 37.33 -10.05 12.29
C THR A 2 37.06 -10.50 10.87
N SER A 3 36.04 -11.34 10.67
CA SER A 3 35.42 -11.55 9.35
C SER A 3 34.07 -10.83 9.32
N ARG A 4 34.10 -9.55 8.96
CA ARG A 4 32.90 -8.82 8.52
C ARG A 4 32.62 -9.26 7.08
N SER A 5 31.68 -10.18 6.90
CA SER A 5 31.08 -10.43 5.59
C SER A 5 30.24 -9.22 5.19
N PRO A 6 30.50 -8.57 4.04
CA PRO A 6 29.57 -7.60 3.50
C PRO A 6 28.45 -8.40 2.83
N HIS A 7 27.37 -8.68 3.55
CA HIS A 7 26.10 -8.91 2.89
C HIS A 7 25.63 -7.56 2.33
N LEU A 8 26.24 -7.16 1.21
CA LEU A 8 25.58 -6.30 0.23
C LEU A 8 24.36 -7.10 -0.22
N ALA A 9 23.27 -6.93 0.53
CA ALA A 9 21.93 -7.22 0.07
C ALA A 9 21.70 -6.25 -1.09
N THR A 10 22.19 -6.63 -2.27
CA THR A 10 21.77 -6.07 -3.53
C THR A 10 20.27 -6.35 -3.59
N GLN A 11 19.45 -5.42 -3.11
CA GLN A 11 18.03 -5.50 -3.35
C GLN A 11 17.89 -5.47 -4.88
N PRO A 12 17.45 -6.56 -5.52
CA PRO A 12 17.15 -6.48 -6.93
C PRO A 12 16.11 -5.38 -7.06
N SER A 13 16.30 -4.44 -8.00
CA SER A 13 15.35 -3.37 -8.28
C SER A 13 13.96 -3.99 -8.36
N ALA A 14 13.16 -3.82 -7.30
CA ALA A 14 11.86 -4.44 -7.22
C ALA A 14 11.05 -3.95 -8.42
N SER A 15 10.43 -4.88 -9.15
CA SER A 15 9.49 -4.53 -10.21
C SER A 15 8.53 -3.47 -9.68
N LEU A 16 8.25 -2.42 -10.46
CA LEU A 16 7.30 -1.36 -10.08
C LEU A 16 6.01 -1.94 -9.50
N VAL A 17 5.50 -3.02 -10.11
CA VAL A 17 4.29 -3.71 -9.65
C VAL A 17 4.47 -4.30 -8.25
N ALA A 18 5.62 -4.90 -7.95
CA ALA A 18 5.91 -5.44 -6.62
C ALA A 18 5.95 -4.33 -5.57
N SER A 19 6.56 -3.18 -5.89
CA SER A 19 6.58 -2.01 -4.99
C SER A 19 5.17 -1.47 -4.72
N LEU A 20 4.32 -1.37 -5.74
CA LEU A 20 2.93 -0.91 -5.58
C LEU A 20 2.07 -1.92 -4.81
N CYS A 21 2.30 -3.23 -5.00
CA CYS A 21 1.65 -4.26 -4.18
C CYS A 21 2.07 -4.16 -2.72
N HIS A 22 3.36 -3.93 -2.44
CA HIS A 22 3.87 -3.76 -1.09
C HIS A 22 3.30 -2.51 -0.42
N GLU A 23 3.21 -1.40 -1.15
CA GLU A 23 2.57 -0.18 -0.66
C GLU A 23 1.10 -0.40 -0.30
N MET A 24 0.35 -1.12 -1.15
CA MET A 24 -1.05 -1.46 -0.88
C MET A 24 -1.20 -2.36 0.37
N ASP A 25 -0.26 -3.26 0.62
CA ASP A 25 -0.24 -4.08 1.84
C ASP A 25 0.03 -3.22 3.10
N GLN A 26 0.98 -2.29 3.02
CA GLN A 26 1.25 -1.33 4.10
C GLN A 26 0.03 -0.46 4.41
N LEU A 27 -0.68 0.04 3.38
CA LEU A 27 -1.91 0.81 3.56
C LEU A 27 -2.98 0.01 4.29
N ARG A 28 -3.12 -1.29 3.99
CA ARG A 28 -4.08 -2.17 4.69
C ARG A 28 -3.70 -2.39 6.14
N CYS A 29 -2.43 -2.70 6.40
CA CYS A 29 -1.93 -2.87 7.75
C CYS A 29 -2.16 -1.60 8.58
N ARG A 30 -1.86 -0.44 7.99
CA ARG A 30 -2.08 0.85 8.66
C ARG A 30 -3.57 1.15 8.86
N GLY A 31 -4.41 0.88 7.86
CA GLY A 31 -5.86 1.03 7.97
C GLY A 31 -6.45 0.18 9.09
N ALA A 32 -6.04 -1.09 9.20
CA ALA A 32 -6.44 -1.97 10.29
C ALA A 32 -6.01 -1.43 11.66
N GLN A 33 -4.79 -0.91 11.78
CA GLN A 33 -4.28 -0.31 13.01
C GLN A 33 -5.09 0.94 13.41
N VAL A 34 -5.30 1.86 12.46
CA VAL A 34 -6.08 3.09 12.70
C VAL A 34 -7.52 2.76 13.11
N MET A 35 -8.14 1.75 12.50
CA MET A 35 -9.46 1.27 12.87
C MET A 35 -9.52 0.70 14.29
N ALA A 36 -8.52 -0.11 14.66
CA ALA A 36 -8.42 -0.63 16.02
C ALA A 36 -8.22 0.48 17.06
N ASP A 37 -7.49 1.54 16.70
CA ASP A 37 -7.25 2.69 17.57
C ASP A 37 -8.48 3.60 17.67
N LEU A 38 -9.23 3.78 16.59
CA LEU A 38 -10.53 4.45 16.59
C LEU A 38 -11.54 3.76 17.54
N GLY A 39 -11.54 2.43 17.58
CA GLY A 39 -12.42 1.66 18.47
C GLY A 39 -12.10 1.78 19.96
N ARG A 40 -10.90 2.27 20.31
CA ARG A 40 -10.40 2.35 21.70
C ARG A 40 -10.16 3.78 22.19
N CYS A 41 -9.94 4.73 21.28
CA CYS A 41 -9.61 6.11 21.62
C CYS A 41 -10.84 6.86 22.16
N ARG A 42 -10.64 7.59 23.26
CA ARG A 42 -11.70 8.41 23.91
C ARG A 42 -11.42 9.91 23.87
N GLU A 43 -10.21 10.30 23.48
CA GLU A 43 -9.82 11.71 23.38
C GLU A 43 -10.23 12.26 22.01
N GLU A 44 -10.97 13.37 22.02
CA GLU A 44 -11.67 13.90 20.84
C GLU A 44 -10.71 14.40 19.76
N ARG A 45 -9.61 15.06 20.13
CA ARG A 45 -8.63 15.57 19.17
C ARG A 45 -7.91 14.42 18.46
N LEU A 46 -7.55 13.38 19.19
CA LEU A 46 -6.96 12.16 18.65
C LEU A 46 -7.95 11.42 17.74
N LEU A 47 -9.24 11.34 18.11
CA LEU A 47 -10.27 10.79 17.22
C LEU A 47 -10.35 11.55 15.89
N LEU A 48 -10.34 12.88 15.92
CA LEU A 48 -10.33 13.68 14.69
C LEU A 48 -9.09 13.43 13.84
N ARG A 49 -7.91 13.28 14.47
CA ARG A 49 -6.66 12.96 13.77
C ARG A 49 -6.71 11.57 13.13
N LEU A 50 -7.19 10.56 13.85
CA LEU A 50 -7.32 9.19 13.34
C LEU A 50 -8.32 9.11 12.18
N LYS A 51 -9.44 9.84 12.25
CA LYS A 51 -10.40 9.95 11.13
C LYS A 51 -9.77 10.59 9.89
N ARG A 52 -9.00 11.66 10.06
CA ARG A 52 -8.26 12.31 8.96
C ARG A 52 -7.23 11.36 8.36
N GLU A 53 -6.52 10.61 9.19
CA GLU A 53 -5.57 9.61 8.72
C GLU A 53 -6.27 8.51 7.91
N LEU A 54 -7.40 7.99 8.37
CA LEU A 54 -8.18 7.01 7.62
C LEU A 54 -8.61 7.55 6.24
N GLN A 55 -9.04 8.81 6.17
CA GLN A 55 -9.35 9.48 4.90
C GLN A 55 -8.13 9.60 3.99
N GLN A 56 -6.95 9.93 4.53
CA GLN A 56 -5.71 10.00 3.75
C GLN A 56 -5.32 8.63 3.19
N LEU A 57 -5.45 7.56 3.99
CA LEU A 57 -5.21 6.19 3.52
C LEU A 57 -6.18 5.79 2.40
N GLN A 58 -7.46 6.16 2.51
CA GLN A 58 -8.46 5.93 1.47
C GLN A 58 -8.14 6.70 0.18
N SER A 59 -7.71 7.96 0.28
CA SER A 59 -7.25 8.76 -0.86
C SER A 59 -6.07 8.08 -1.55
N ARG A 60 -5.08 7.62 -0.76
CA ARG A 60 -3.90 6.96 -1.31
C ARG A 60 -4.24 5.64 -2.02
N ARG A 61 -5.19 4.86 -1.49
CA ARG A 61 -5.71 3.67 -2.18
C ARG A 61 -6.31 4.03 -3.55
N LEU A 62 -7.11 5.09 -3.61
CA LEU A 62 -7.72 5.55 -4.87
C LEU A 62 -6.65 5.97 -5.89
N GLU A 63 -5.60 6.66 -5.45
CA GLU A 63 -4.45 7.00 -6.30
C GLU A 63 -3.77 5.74 -6.85
N LEU A 64 -3.48 4.74 -5.99
CA LEU A 64 -2.89 3.47 -6.43
C LEU A 64 -3.79 2.71 -7.40
N GLN A 65 -5.10 2.72 -7.19
CA GLN A 65 -6.07 2.13 -8.11
C GLN A 65 -6.05 2.82 -9.47
N ALA A 66 -5.96 4.15 -9.49
CA ALA A 66 -5.84 4.93 -10.72
C ALA A 66 -4.51 4.60 -11.44
N CYS A 67 -3.39 4.52 -10.71
CA CYS A 67 -2.10 4.10 -11.25
C CYS A 67 -2.15 2.69 -11.86
N ALA A 68 -2.75 1.72 -11.15
CA ALA A 68 -2.91 0.35 -11.65
C ALA A 68 -3.75 0.31 -12.94
N SER A 69 -4.84 1.07 -12.98
CA SER A 69 -5.71 1.19 -14.16
C SER A 69 -5.01 1.86 -15.35
N GLN A 70 -4.11 2.82 -15.09
CA GLN A 70 -3.28 3.44 -16.13
C GLN A 70 -2.20 2.47 -16.64
N LEU A 71 -1.53 1.76 -15.73
CA LEU A 71 -0.55 0.73 -16.06
C LEU A 71 -1.17 -0.36 -16.93
N ARG A 72 -2.36 -0.85 -16.59
CA ARG A 72 -3.09 -1.83 -17.41
C ARG A 72 -3.44 -1.32 -18.80
N ARG A 73 -3.75 -0.03 -18.94
CA ARG A 73 -4.10 0.55 -20.25
C ARG A 73 -2.89 0.77 -21.15
N SER A 74 -1.68 0.86 -20.59
CA SER A 74 -0.44 1.02 -21.35
C SER A 74 -0.19 -0.19 -22.25
N VAL A 75 0.08 0.08 -23.54
CA VAL A 75 0.04 -0.89 -24.65
C VAL A 75 1.04 -2.05 -24.49
N GLY A 76 2.08 -1.90 -23.66
CA GLY A 76 3.10 -2.93 -23.42
C GLY A 76 2.87 -3.84 -22.20
N LEU A 77 1.86 -3.58 -21.36
CA LEU A 77 1.66 -4.29 -20.09
C LEU A 77 0.26 -4.91 -19.93
N ARG A 78 -0.58 -4.82 -20.96
CA ARG A 78 -2.00 -5.26 -20.94
C ARG A 78 -2.22 -6.70 -20.51
N ASP A 79 -1.25 -7.57 -20.76
CA ASP A 79 -1.39 -9.03 -20.56
C ASP A 79 -0.56 -9.57 -19.39
N SER A 80 0.09 -8.71 -18.59
CA SER A 80 0.85 -9.16 -17.43
C SER A 80 -0.09 -9.49 -16.27
N LEU A 81 -0.09 -10.76 -15.84
CA LEU A 81 -0.75 -11.24 -14.62
C LEU A 81 -0.46 -10.34 -13.42
N ALA A 82 0.76 -9.80 -13.31
CA ALA A 82 1.15 -8.95 -12.20
C ALA A 82 0.36 -7.63 -12.17
N VAL A 83 0.08 -7.04 -13.33
CA VAL A 83 -0.70 -5.79 -13.42
C VAL A 83 -2.18 -6.04 -13.13
N ALA A 84 -2.72 -7.15 -13.64
CA ALA A 84 -4.09 -7.57 -13.31
C ALA A 84 -4.26 -7.83 -11.79
N PHE A 85 -3.25 -8.46 -11.17
CA PHE A 85 -3.23 -8.67 -9.73
C PHE A 85 -3.19 -7.34 -8.96
N LEU A 86 -2.32 -6.40 -9.34
CA LEU A 86 -2.25 -5.08 -8.70
C LEU A 86 -3.59 -4.32 -8.77
N GLU A 87 -4.26 -4.35 -9.92
CA GLU A 87 -5.57 -3.70 -10.08
C GLU A 87 -6.62 -4.33 -9.16
N GLU A 88 -6.67 -5.65 -9.08
CA GLU A 88 -7.59 -6.36 -8.18
C GLU A 88 -7.30 -6.04 -6.71
N VAL A 89 -6.03 -6.02 -6.32
CA VAL A 89 -5.62 -5.71 -4.94
C VAL A 89 -5.98 -4.26 -4.58
N THR A 90 -5.77 -3.30 -5.48
CA THR A 90 -6.09 -1.88 -5.22
C THR A 90 -7.59 -1.57 -5.26
N ARG A 91 -8.39 -2.37 -5.96
CA ARG A 91 -9.86 -2.26 -6.00
C ARG A 91 -10.53 -2.60 -4.67
N ARG A 92 -9.92 -3.47 -3.86
CA ARG A 92 -10.48 -3.85 -2.54
C ARG A 92 -10.44 -2.67 -1.58
N PRO A 93 -11.53 -2.39 -0.84
CA PRO A 93 -11.55 -1.31 0.13
C PRO A 93 -10.54 -1.57 1.27
N LEU A 94 -10.09 -0.50 1.91
CA LEU A 94 -9.37 -0.60 3.18
C LEU A 94 -10.34 -1.03 4.28
N PRO A 95 -9.84 -1.63 5.38
CA PRO A 95 -10.63 -1.83 6.59
C PRO A 95 -11.21 -0.48 7.02
N CYS A 96 -12.52 -0.43 7.21
CA CYS A 96 -13.30 0.75 7.59
C CYS A 96 -14.32 0.40 8.67
#